data_AF-A0A662JSZ8-F1
#
_entry.id   AF-A0A662JSZ8-F1
#
_cell.length_a   1.000
_cell.length_b   1.000
_cell.length_c   1.000
_cell.angle_alpha   90.00
_cell.angle_beta   90.00
_cell.angle_gamma   90.00
#
_symmetry.space_group_name_H-M   'P 1'
#
loop_
_entity.id
_entity.type
_entity.pdbx_description
1 polymer ?
#
loop_
_entity_poly.entity_id
_entity_poly.type
_entity_poly.pdbx_seq_one_letter_code
_entity_poly.pdbx_strand_id
1 'polypeptide(L)'
;MKSLSTLLVAAAFVAVAFSGCVEQQTNPAGTSLIILPPLNTIQNPKYAISSHHRVENISVNATVPQYPLPLNLTSVVNINNVTSVFHLTSEQQKLLEENGFVVVDYGSIDDIVKPYDELKKKDVPIFVTSDTLLHLYHIQFDETLKGIEEREFFDDILGLSKALFDKAKTDYSLFTQSDLKEAARRNVAYFAVALKLLSTPTSGYNNSEKISVVDFTVPDYVKNEVNKEVDLINSHHGFSESPIFHYMEDYSQYLPRGHYTQSEKLRRYFKTLMWFGRMAFLLKGGDPHCSACDFLVSEYDARIATLQASLISVELPVLNVNGVTAENLWERIYSVTSFFVGTADDLTPYEYLECIAKVFGSEFNVTEFVNNSKLFDLKLELTKLRNPRIYGGTGECELSPDATVEDLNRVLVKTKGLRFMGQRFIP
;
A
#
# COMPACT_ATOMS: atom_id res chain seq x y z
N MET A 1 21.55 -29.91 -52.25
CA MET A 1 21.00 -29.26 -51.03
C MET A 1 20.13 -30.23 -50.22
N LYS A 2 20.67 -31.38 -49.79
CA LYS A 2 19.98 -32.34 -48.90
C LYS A 2 20.90 -33.00 -47.87
N SER A 3 22.14 -32.51 -47.72
CA SER A 3 23.11 -33.03 -46.73
C SER A 3 23.51 -32.02 -45.65
N LEU A 4 22.94 -30.81 -45.66
CA LEU A 4 23.19 -29.79 -44.62
C LEU A 4 22.10 -29.74 -43.55
N SER A 5 20.90 -30.25 -43.84
CA SER A 5 19.76 -30.28 -42.92
C SER A 5 19.79 -31.44 -41.93
N THR A 6 20.55 -32.50 -42.20
CA THR A 6 20.64 -33.68 -41.33
C THR A 6 21.69 -33.55 -40.23
N LEU A 7 22.67 -32.67 -40.38
CA LEU A 7 23.69 -32.42 -39.35
C LEU A 7 23.21 -31.47 -38.24
N LEU A 8 22.30 -30.54 -38.57
CA LEU A 8 21.74 -29.60 -37.58
C LEU A 8 20.68 -30.23 -36.66
N VAL A 9 20.00 -31.29 -37.11
CA VAL A 9 18.99 -31.99 -36.29
C VAL A 9 19.65 -33.00 -35.33
N ALA A 10 20.82 -33.53 -35.66
CA ALA A 10 21.57 -34.42 -34.77
C ALA A 10 22.31 -33.68 -33.63
N ALA A 11 22.69 -32.41 -33.83
CA ALA A 11 23.29 -31.58 -32.78
C ALA A 11 22.25 -31.02 -31.78
N ALA A 12 20.96 -31.01 -32.14
CA ALA A 12 19.88 -30.54 -31.27
C ALA A 12 19.32 -31.61 -30.31
N PHE A 13 19.66 -32.90 -30.50
CA PHE A 13 19.10 -34.01 -29.71
C PHE A 13 20.09 -34.66 -28.70
N VAL A 14 21.31 -34.12 -28.57
CA VAL A 14 22.32 -34.63 -27.60
C VAL A 14 22.47 -33.69 -26.38
N ALA A 15 21.76 -32.56 -26.32
CA ALA A 15 21.73 -31.68 -25.15
C ALA A 15 20.62 -31.99 -24.13
N VAL A 16 19.85 -33.06 -24.34
CA VAL A 16 18.75 -33.47 -23.45
C VAL A 16 19.00 -34.89 -22.95
N ALA A 17 19.95 -35.02 -22.04
CA ALA A 17 20.04 -36.10 -21.06
C ALA A 17 21.42 -36.03 -20.42
N PHE A 18 21.57 -35.24 -19.36
CA PHE A 18 22.33 -35.60 -18.16
C PHE A 18 22.22 -34.45 -17.15
N SER A 19 21.71 -34.80 -15.97
CA SER A 19 22.02 -34.15 -14.69
C SER A 19 21.33 -32.80 -14.44
N GLY A 20 20.36 -32.67 -13.55
CA GLY A 20 19.83 -33.62 -12.57
C GLY A 20 18.80 -32.86 -11.74
N CYS A 21 17.88 -33.59 -11.13
CA CYS A 21 17.05 -33.06 -10.05
C CYS A 21 17.95 -32.30 -9.07
N VAL A 22 17.76 -30.99 -8.97
CA VAL A 22 18.18 -30.28 -7.76
C VAL A 22 17.21 -30.77 -6.70
N GLU A 23 17.56 -31.90 -6.08
CA GLU A 23 17.12 -32.20 -4.74
C GLU A 23 17.32 -30.92 -3.94
N GLN A 24 16.22 -30.38 -3.46
CA GLN A 24 16.19 -29.36 -2.44
C GLN A 24 17.12 -29.88 -1.33
N GLN A 25 18.31 -29.30 -1.23
CA GLN A 25 19.22 -29.59 -0.12
C GLN A 25 18.44 -29.21 1.14
N THR A 26 17.85 -30.21 1.78
CA THR A 26 17.48 -30.14 3.18
C THR A 26 18.80 -29.96 3.90
N ASN A 27 19.15 -28.71 4.19
CA ASN A 27 20.32 -28.36 4.98
C ASN A 27 20.27 -29.20 6.27
N PRO A 28 21.21 -30.14 6.46
CA PRO A 28 21.23 -30.93 7.68
C PRO A 28 21.74 -30.02 8.81
N ALA A 29 20.95 -29.94 9.88
CA ALA A 29 21.34 -29.44 11.20
C ALA A 29 22.18 -28.14 11.26
N GLY A 30 21.50 -26.99 11.41
CA GLY A 30 22.01 -25.89 12.26
C GLY A 30 22.80 -24.76 11.60
N THR A 31 23.03 -24.76 10.28
CA THR A 31 23.69 -23.61 9.60
C THR A 31 22.69 -22.76 8.83
N SER A 32 22.16 -21.74 9.50
CA SER A 32 21.26 -20.72 8.95
C SER A 32 22.04 -19.59 8.26
N LEU A 33 22.68 -19.90 7.14
CA LEU A 33 23.41 -18.94 6.32
C LEU A 33 22.42 -18.09 5.50
N ILE A 34 22.56 -16.77 5.56
CA ILE A 34 21.83 -15.80 4.73
C ILE A 34 22.77 -15.31 3.64
N ILE A 35 22.30 -15.33 2.40
CA ILE A 35 23.00 -14.81 1.23
C ILE A 35 22.12 -13.74 0.60
N LEU A 36 22.61 -12.50 0.57
CA LEU A 36 21.90 -11.37 -0.01
C LEU A 36 22.29 -11.16 -1.48
N PRO A 37 21.33 -10.77 -2.35
CA PRO A 37 21.66 -10.39 -3.71
C PRO A 37 22.54 -9.12 -3.75
N PRO A 38 23.26 -8.86 -4.85
CA PRO A 38 24.11 -7.68 -4.98
C PRO A 38 23.28 -6.39 -4.89
N LEU A 39 23.75 -5.39 -4.13
CA LEU A 39 23.06 -4.11 -3.89
C LEU A 39 22.60 -3.37 -5.18
N ASN A 40 23.26 -3.59 -6.33
CA ASN A 40 22.90 -2.94 -7.59
C ASN A 40 21.62 -3.49 -8.26
N THR A 41 21.06 -4.61 -7.77
CA THR A 41 19.79 -5.15 -8.28
C THR A 41 18.56 -4.56 -7.60
N ILE A 42 18.74 -3.83 -6.50
CA ILE A 42 17.67 -3.26 -5.69
C ILE A 42 17.26 -1.91 -6.31
N GLN A 43 16.40 -1.92 -7.32
CA GLN A 43 15.81 -0.68 -7.85
C GLN A 43 14.63 -0.27 -6.97
N ASN A 44 14.70 0.89 -6.32
CA ASN A 44 13.59 1.38 -5.50
C ASN A 44 12.29 1.45 -6.33
N PRO A 45 11.26 0.64 -6.02
CA PRO A 45 10.06 0.51 -6.86
C PRO A 45 9.19 1.77 -6.86
N LYS A 46 9.46 2.72 -5.96
CA LYS A 46 8.72 3.98 -5.75
C LYS A 46 8.54 4.84 -7.01
N TYR A 47 9.47 4.74 -7.97
CA TYR A 47 9.46 5.57 -9.18
C TYR A 47 9.50 4.77 -10.49
N ALA A 48 9.34 3.45 -10.41
CA ALA A 48 9.46 2.56 -11.57
C ALA A 48 8.56 3.00 -12.73
N ILE A 49 7.27 3.26 -12.46
CA ILE A 49 6.30 3.62 -13.50
C ILE A 49 6.47 5.08 -13.97
N SER A 50 6.84 6.00 -13.07
CA SER A 50 7.06 7.41 -13.46
C SER A 50 8.19 7.59 -14.48
N SER A 51 9.13 6.65 -14.56
CA SER A 51 10.21 6.68 -15.57
C SER A 51 9.69 6.56 -17.01
N HIS A 52 8.46 6.07 -17.20
CA HIS A 52 7.81 5.97 -18.51
C HIS A 52 6.99 7.21 -18.89
N HIS A 53 6.77 8.14 -17.95
CA HIS A 53 6.04 9.37 -18.23
C HIS A 53 6.87 10.32 -19.09
N ARG A 54 6.26 10.87 -20.13
CA ARG A 54 6.84 11.92 -20.95
C ARG A 54 5.84 13.06 -21.06
N VAL A 55 6.25 14.24 -20.64
CA VAL A 55 5.46 15.46 -20.81
C VAL A 55 5.58 15.89 -22.26
N GLU A 56 4.47 15.85 -23.00
CA GLU A 56 4.39 16.52 -24.29
C GLU A 56 4.05 17.99 -24.06
N ASN A 57 4.96 18.89 -24.45
CA ASN A 57 4.72 20.32 -24.37
C ASN A 57 3.74 20.73 -25.48
N ILE A 58 2.46 20.79 -25.14
CA ILE A 58 1.43 21.37 -26.00
C ILE A 58 1.33 22.85 -25.67
N SER A 59 1.69 23.72 -26.61
CA SER A 59 1.46 25.17 -26.51
C SER A 59 0.19 25.52 -27.25
N VAL A 60 -0.86 25.88 -26.52
CA VAL A 60 -2.11 26.40 -27.08
C VAL A 60 -2.18 27.89 -26.76
N ASN A 61 -2.21 28.74 -27.80
CA ASN A 61 -2.49 30.16 -27.63
C ASN A 61 -3.99 30.42 -27.81
N ALA A 62 -4.76 30.23 -26.74
CA ALA A 62 -6.19 30.45 -26.76
C ALA A 62 -6.49 31.96 -26.77
N THR A 63 -7.14 32.46 -27.82
CA THR A 63 -7.62 33.83 -27.89
C THR A 63 -9.12 33.83 -28.15
N VAL A 64 -9.88 34.52 -27.29
CA VAL A 64 -11.31 34.78 -27.49
C VAL A 64 -11.50 36.30 -27.64
N PRO A 65 -12.37 36.78 -28.54
CA PRO A 65 -12.69 38.20 -28.63
C PRO A 65 -13.07 38.76 -27.26
N GLN A 66 -12.41 39.86 -26.87
CA GLN A 66 -12.65 40.52 -25.59
C GLN A 66 -13.80 41.53 -25.73
N TYR A 67 -14.47 41.79 -24.61
CA TYR A 67 -15.50 42.81 -24.51
C TYR A 67 -15.24 43.69 -23.28
N PRO A 68 -15.61 44.99 -23.32
CA PRO A 68 -15.45 45.88 -22.17
C PRO A 68 -16.49 45.58 -21.10
N LEU A 69 -16.09 45.73 -19.83
CA LEU A 69 -16.98 45.71 -18.68
C LEU A 69 -17.25 47.15 -18.19
N PRO A 70 -18.44 47.44 -17.63
CA PRO A 70 -19.58 46.55 -17.49
C PRO A 70 -20.27 46.25 -18.84
N LEU A 71 -20.87 45.07 -18.97
CA LEU A 71 -21.64 44.67 -20.14
C LEU A 71 -22.87 45.56 -20.31
N ASN A 72 -23.10 46.05 -21.52
CA ASN A 72 -24.38 46.65 -21.88
C ASN A 72 -25.37 45.52 -22.27
N LEU A 73 -26.16 45.02 -21.33
CA LEU A 73 -27.13 43.95 -21.59
C LEU A 73 -28.11 44.25 -22.72
N THR A 74 -28.44 45.52 -22.99
CA THR A 74 -29.34 45.89 -24.12
C THR A 74 -28.71 45.60 -25.50
N SER A 75 -27.39 45.47 -25.56
CA SER A 75 -26.65 45.11 -26.77
C SER A 75 -26.48 43.60 -26.95
N VAL A 76 -26.82 42.80 -25.94
CA VAL A 76 -26.72 41.34 -25.96
C VAL A 76 -27.98 40.73 -26.58
N VAL A 77 -27.83 40.20 -27.80
CA VAL A 77 -28.94 39.74 -28.66
C VAL A 77 -29.88 38.75 -27.97
N ASN A 78 -29.36 37.87 -27.13
CA ASN A 78 -30.10 36.77 -26.51
C ASN A 78 -30.40 36.97 -25.01
N ILE A 79 -30.22 38.17 -24.45
CA ILE A 79 -30.35 38.40 -23.00
C ILE A 79 -31.73 38.02 -22.45
N ASN A 80 -32.81 38.34 -23.16
CA ASN A 80 -34.18 38.02 -22.73
C ASN A 80 -34.39 36.50 -22.60
N ASN A 81 -33.80 35.72 -23.51
CA ASN A 81 -33.87 34.26 -23.45
C ASN A 81 -33.08 33.73 -22.25
N VAL A 82 -31.85 34.21 -22.05
CA VAL A 82 -31.00 33.83 -20.92
C VAL A 82 -31.69 34.12 -19.58
N THR A 83 -32.22 35.33 -19.40
CA THR A 83 -32.96 35.72 -18.19
C THR A 83 -34.19 34.86 -17.96
N SER A 84 -34.93 34.50 -19.01
CA SER A 84 -36.12 33.66 -18.91
C SER A 84 -35.79 32.19 -18.59
N VAL A 85 -34.77 31.62 -19.23
CA VAL A 85 -34.42 30.20 -19.08
C VAL A 85 -33.79 29.90 -17.72
N PHE A 86 -32.97 30.82 -17.21
CA PHE A 86 -32.29 30.67 -15.92
C PHE A 86 -32.97 31.40 -14.76
N HIS A 87 -34.10 32.08 -15.03
CA HIS A 87 -34.84 32.85 -14.02
C HIS A 87 -33.97 33.84 -13.23
N LEU A 88 -33.10 34.57 -13.94
CA LEU A 88 -32.10 35.44 -13.30
C LEU A 88 -32.77 36.57 -12.50
N THR A 89 -32.40 36.69 -11.22
CA THR A 89 -32.84 37.79 -10.36
C THR A 89 -32.21 39.12 -10.79
N SER A 90 -32.77 40.25 -10.34
CA SER A 90 -32.20 41.58 -10.62
C SER A 90 -30.77 41.72 -10.09
N GLU A 91 -30.45 41.07 -8.97
CA GLU A 91 -29.10 41.03 -8.41
C GLU A 91 -28.14 40.22 -9.31
N GLN A 92 -28.57 39.05 -9.78
CA GLN A 92 -27.80 38.22 -10.71
C GLN A 92 -27.57 38.91 -12.06
N GLN A 93 -28.55 39.67 -12.56
CA GLN A 93 -28.38 40.47 -13.77
C GLN A 93 -27.36 41.60 -13.58
N LYS A 94 -27.35 42.25 -12.41
CA LYS A 94 -26.34 43.25 -12.07
C LYS A 94 -24.94 42.64 -11.98
N LEU A 95 -24.81 41.45 -11.38
CA LEU A 95 -23.53 40.72 -11.36
C LEU A 95 -23.06 40.34 -12.77
N LEU A 96 -23.99 39.96 -13.65
CA LEU A 96 -23.69 39.69 -15.06
C LEU A 96 -23.21 40.95 -15.80
N GLU A 97 -23.85 42.11 -15.55
CA GLU A 97 -23.41 43.41 -16.07
C GLU A 97 -21.98 43.75 -15.60
N GLU A 98 -21.72 43.65 -14.30
CA GLU A 98 -20.45 44.07 -13.72
C GLU A 98 -19.29 43.13 -14.11
N ASN A 99 -19.52 41.82 -14.10
CA ASN A 99 -18.45 40.82 -14.21
C ASN A 99 -18.38 40.12 -15.56
N GLY A 100 -19.41 40.24 -16.41
CA GLY A 100 -19.50 39.47 -17.66
C GLY A 100 -19.93 38.02 -17.49
N PHE A 101 -20.09 37.55 -16.26
CA PHE A 101 -20.64 36.24 -15.92
C PHE A 101 -21.41 36.29 -14.60
N VAL A 102 -22.26 35.30 -14.37
CA VAL A 102 -22.95 35.08 -13.10
C VAL A 102 -23.01 33.59 -12.80
N VAL A 103 -22.84 33.21 -11.54
CA VAL A 103 -23.01 31.83 -11.08
C VAL A 103 -24.44 31.66 -10.58
N VAL A 104 -25.15 30.68 -11.13
CA VAL A 104 -26.52 30.34 -10.74
C VAL A 104 -26.50 28.97 -10.10
N ASP A 105 -27.09 28.85 -8.91
CA ASP A 105 -27.25 27.56 -8.26
C ASP A 105 -28.16 26.66 -9.10
N TYR A 106 -27.63 25.51 -9.50
CA TYR A 106 -28.34 24.50 -10.28
C TYR A 106 -28.95 23.40 -9.40
N GLY A 107 -28.67 23.44 -8.09
CA GLY A 107 -29.05 22.40 -7.13
C GLY A 107 -28.06 21.24 -7.08
N SER A 108 -28.45 20.17 -6.39
CA SER A 108 -27.64 18.97 -6.20
C SER A 108 -28.01 17.89 -7.21
N ILE A 109 -27.02 17.43 -7.97
CA ILE A 109 -27.17 16.39 -8.99
C ILE A 109 -25.97 15.43 -8.92
N ASP A 110 -26.26 14.14 -8.78
CA ASP A 110 -25.25 13.08 -8.67
C ASP A 110 -24.75 12.53 -10.02
N ASP A 111 -25.21 13.09 -11.14
CA ASP A 111 -24.86 12.66 -12.49
C ASP A 111 -24.38 13.85 -13.32
N ILE A 112 -23.09 13.87 -13.66
CA ILE A 112 -22.45 14.96 -14.41
C ILE A 112 -23.06 15.15 -15.82
N VAL A 113 -23.73 14.12 -16.38
CA VAL A 113 -24.33 14.18 -17.71
C VAL A 113 -25.68 14.89 -17.70
N LYS A 114 -26.43 14.82 -16.59
CA LYS A 114 -27.78 15.41 -16.47
C LYS A 114 -27.81 16.92 -16.77
N PRO A 115 -26.93 17.77 -16.19
CA PRO A 115 -26.91 19.19 -16.52
C PRO A 115 -26.78 19.46 -18.03
N TYR A 116 -25.91 18.70 -18.71
CA TYR A 116 -25.71 18.85 -20.15
C TYR A 116 -26.95 18.43 -20.95
N ASP A 117 -27.62 17.34 -20.57
CA ASP A 117 -28.84 16.89 -21.24
C ASP A 117 -30.00 17.89 -21.05
N GLU A 118 -30.11 18.49 -19.87
CA GLU A 118 -31.10 19.54 -19.61
C GLU A 118 -30.82 20.83 -20.37
N LEU A 119 -29.57 21.30 -20.39
CA LEU A 119 -29.17 22.47 -21.19
C LEU A 119 -29.46 22.24 -22.68
N LYS A 120 -29.19 21.03 -23.18
CA LYS A 120 -29.51 20.62 -24.55
C LYS A 120 -31.02 20.69 -24.84
N LYS A 121 -31.87 20.18 -23.93
CA LYS A 121 -33.34 20.22 -24.08
C LYS A 121 -33.91 21.63 -24.06
N LYS A 122 -33.20 22.58 -23.43
CA LYS A 122 -33.56 23.99 -23.34
C LYS A 122 -32.94 24.84 -24.48
N ASP A 123 -32.32 24.21 -25.47
CA ASP A 123 -31.58 24.88 -26.55
C ASP A 123 -30.53 25.89 -26.05
N VAL A 124 -29.95 25.64 -24.87
CA VAL A 124 -28.88 26.46 -24.31
C VAL A 124 -27.54 25.96 -24.86
N PRO A 125 -26.68 26.85 -25.41
CA PRO A 125 -25.34 26.48 -25.82
C PRO A 125 -24.54 25.86 -24.67
N ILE A 126 -24.00 24.67 -24.90
CA ILE A 126 -23.21 23.94 -23.91
C ILE A 126 -21.75 24.36 -24.01
N PHE A 127 -21.18 24.74 -22.88
CA PHE A 127 -19.75 24.90 -22.70
C PHE A 127 -19.21 23.74 -21.86
N VAL A 128 -18.41 22.87 -22.48
CA VAL A 128 -17.80 21.73 -21.78
C VAL A 128 -16.51 22.20 -21.12
N THR A 129 -16.44 22.13 -19.80
CA THR A 129 -15.24 22.48 -19.03
C THR A 129 -14.29 21.28 -18.90
N SER A 130 -13.08 21.55 -18.43
CA SER A 130 -12.11 20.51 -18.05
C SER A 130 -12.66 19.53 -17.01
N ASP A 131 -13.65 19.94 -16.20
CA ASP A 131 -14.20 19.11 -15.11
C ASP A 131 -14.82 17.81 -15.65
N THR A 132 -15.41 17.85 -16.84
CA THR A 132 -15.95 16.64 -17.49
C THR A 132 -14.83 15.66 -17.79
N LEU A 133 -13.70 16.14 -18.31
CA LEU A 133 -12.53 15.30 -18.59
C LEU A 133 -11.89 14.79 -17.30
N LEU A 134 -11.78 15.63 -16.28
CA LEU A 134 -11.25 15.25 -14.97
C LEU A 134 -12.13 14.21 -14.28
N HIS A 135 -13.46 14.33 -14.38
CA HIS A 135 -14.39 13.34 -13.85
C HIS A 135 -14.28 12.00 -14.56
N LEU A 136 -14.25 11.99 -15.90
CA LEU A 136 -14.06 10.77 -16.68
C LEU A 136 -12.70 10.12 -16.38
N TYR A 137 -11.66 10.93 -16.25
CA TYR A 137 -10.33 10.47 -15.84
C TYR A 137 -10.37 9.82 -14.44
N HIS A 138 -11.07 10.43 -13.49
CA HIS A 138 -11.23 9.87 -12.14
C HIS A 138 -11.96 8.52 -12.15
N ILE A 139 -13.05 8.39 -12.90
CA ILE A 139 -13.76 7.10 -13.07
C ILE A 139 -12.83 6.05 -13.69
N GLN A 140 -12.13 6.42 -14.77
CA GLN A 140 -11.20 5.51 -15.43
C GLN A 140 -10.08 5.06 -14.48
N PHE A 141 -9.54 5.98 -13.70
CA PHE A 141 -8.52 5.73 -12.70
C PHE A 141 -9.02 4.75 -11.64
N ASP A 142 -10.19 5.01 -11.04
CA ASP A 142 -10.77 4.18 -9.98
C ASP A 142 -11.10 2.76 -10.48
N GLU A 143 -11.77 2.64 -11.63
CA GLU A 143 -12.10 1.35 -12.24
C GLU A 143 -10.86 0.54 -12.64
N THR A 144 -9.79 1.22 -13.08
CA THR A 144 -8.52 0.56 -13.39
C THR A 144 -7.85 0.03 -12.13
N LEU A 145 -7.75 0.86 -11.08
CA LEU A 145 -7.15 0.45 -9.80
C LEU A 145 -7.93 -0.71 -9.17
N LYS A 146 -9.25 -0.55 -9.04
CA LYS A 146 -10.16 -1.60 -8.55
C LYS A 146 -9.97 -2.90 -9.31
N GLY A 147 -9.92 -2.83 -10.64
CA GLY A 147 -9.75 -3.99 -11.49
C GLY A 147 -8.40 -4.70 -11.28
N ILE A 148 -7.32 -3.96 -11.05
CA ILE A 148 -6.00 -4.52 -10.74
C ILE A 148 -6.00 -5.17 -9.34
N GLU A 149 -6.54 -4.48 -8.33
CA GLU A 149 -6.59 -4.96 -6.95
C GLU A 149 -7.39 -6.27 -6.84
N GLU A 150 -8.55 -6.31 -7.50
CA GLU A 150 -9.45 -7.44 -7.47
C GLU A 150 -8.94 -8.63 -8.29
N ARG A 151 -8.50 -8.39 -9.54
CA ARG A 151 -8.19 -9.49 -10.48
C ARG A 151 -6.76 -10.01 -10.35
N GLU A 152 -5.82 -9.16 -9.96
CA GLU A 152 -4.39 -9.51 -9.91
C GLU A 152 -3.90 -9.56 -8.45
N PHE A 153 -3.99 -8.45 -7.71
CA PHE A 153 -3.24 -8.33 -6.44
C PHE A 153 -3.79 -9.14 -5.29
N PHE A 154 -5.08 -9.46 -5.27
CA PHE A 154 -5.61 -10.34 -4.24
C PHE A 154 -4.88 -11.68 -4.19
N ASP A 155 -4.72 -12.33 -5.35
CA ASP A 155 -4.12 -13.66 -5.43
C ASP A 155 -2.61 -13.60 -5.17
N ASP A 156 -1.96 -12.52 -5.62
CA ASP A 156 -0.55 -12.23 -5.32
C ASP A 156 -0.33 -12.05 -3.80
N ILE A 157 -1.16 -11.24 -3.12
CA ILE A 157 -1.07 -11.03 -1.68
C ILE A 157 -1.38 -12.30 -0.90
N LEU A 158 -2.33 -13.12 -1.37
CA LEU A 158 -2.63 -14.43 -0.78
C LEU A 158 -1.44 -15.37 -0.85
N GLY A 159 -0.80 -15.48 -2.03
CA GLY A 159 0.39 -16.29 -2.23
C GLY A 159 1.57 -15.80 -1.39
N LEU A 160 1.83 -14.48 -1.39
CA LEU A 160 2.90 -13.86 -0.63
C LEU A 160 2.72 -14.07 0.88
N SER A 161 1.52 -13.84 1.41
CA SER A 161 1.19 -14.05 2.82
C SER A 161 1.38 -15.51 3.21
N LYS A 162 1.00 -16.45 2.33
CA LYS A 162 1.14 -17.89 2.59
C LYS A 162 2.60 -18.31 2.66
N ALA A 163 3.40 -17.89 1.69
CA ALA A 163 4.80 -18.26 1.64
C ALA A 163 5.56 -17.71 2.86
N LEU A 164 5.33 -16.44 3.23
CA LEU A 164 5.97 -15.82 4.39
C LEU A 164 5.49 -16.44 5.71
N PHE A 165 4.21 -16.82 5.82
CA PHE A 165 3.69 -17.57 6.96
C PHE A 165 4.38 -18.93 7.13
N ASP A 166 4.53 -19.71 6.06
CA ASP A 166 5.19 -21.02 6.11
C ASP A 166 6.67 -20.89 6.43
N LYS A 167 7.33 -19.87 5.88
CA LYS A 167 8.74 -19.60 6.18
C LYS A 167 8.93 -19.21 7.64
N ALA A 168 8.10 -18.31 8.17
CA ALA A 168 8.14 -17.92 9.58
C ALA A 168 7.90 -19.12 10.53
N LYS A 169 7.03 -20.08 10.15
CA LYS A 169 6.83 -21.33 10.91
C LYS A 169 8.08 -22.19 10.91
N THR A 170 8.72 -22.31 9.75
CA THR A 170 9.98 -23.05 9.60
C THR A 170 11.05 -22.42 10.48
N ASP A 171 11.20 -21.09 10.43
CA ASP A 171 12.15 -20.35 11.25
C ASP A 171 11.90 -20.52 12.76
N TYR A 172 10.65 -20.42 13.19
CA TYR A 172 10.28 -20.66 14.59
C TYR A 172 10.69 -22.06 15.07
N SER A 173 10.56 -23.07 14.22
CA SER A 173 10.94 -24.45 14.55
C SER A 173 12.45 -24.66 14.60
N LEU A 174 13.22 -23.95 13.76
CA LEU A 174 14.67 -24.10 13.63
C LEU A 174 15.46 -23.22 14.59
N PHE A 175 14.96 -22.02 14.92
CA PHE A 175 15.68 -21.09 15.77
C PHE A 175 15.73 -21.56 17.22
N THR A 176 16.94 -21.51 17.78
CA THR A 176 17.24 -21.86 19.17
C THR A 176 17.45 -20.62 20.04
N GLN A 177 17.88 -19.50 19.44
CA GLN A 177 18.06 -18.23 20.14
C GLN A 177 16.71 -17.59 20.48
N SER A 178 16.52 -17.20 21.73
CA SER A 178 15.22 -16.75 22.26
C SER A 178 14.61 -15.60 21.46
N ASP A 179 15.36 -14.54 21.21
CA ASP A 179 14.85 -13.35 20.50
C ASP A 179 14.53 -13.64 19.03
N LEU A 180 15.34 -14.46 18.34
CA LEU A 180 15.04 -14.87 16.96
C LEU A 180 13.78 -15.74 16.92
N LYS A 181 13.67 -16.67 17.86
CA LYS A 181 12.50 -17.55 17.96
C LYS A 181 11.24 -16.74 18.25
N GLU A 182 11.31 -15.75 19.13
CA GLU A 182 10.19 -14.85 19.41
C GLU A 182 9.84 -13.97 18.20
N ALA A 183 10.83 -13.43 17.49
CA ALA A 183 10.58 -12.68 16.26
C ALA A 183 9.92 -13.55 15.19
N ALA A 184 10.42 -14.77 14.96
CA ALA A 184 9.79 -15.72 14.05
C ALA A 184 8.36 -16.07 14.49
N ARG A 185 8.12 -16.28 15.79
CA ARG A 185 6.78 -16.54 16.36
C ARG A 185 5.80 -15.40 16.03
N ARG A 186 6.20 -14.15 16.27
CA ARG A 186 5.34 -12.98 15.98
C ARG A 186 5.14 -12.77 14.48
N ASN A 187 6.14 -13.09 13.63
CA ASN A 187 5.95 -13.15 12.18
C ASN A 187 4.92 -14.22 11.75
N VAL A 188 4.91 -15.39 12.39
CA VAL A 188 3.84 -16.40 12.17
C VAL A 188 2.48 -15.80 12.50
N ALA A 189 2.35 -15.09 13.63
CA ALA A 189 1.10 -14.43 14.00
C ALA A 189 0.70 -13.34 12.99
N TYR A 190 1.63 -12.48 12.60
CA TYR A 190 1.43 -11.38 11.65
C TYR A 190 0.85 -11.85 10.31
N PHE A 191 1.44 -12.89 9.71
CA PHE A 191 0.94 -13.44 8.44
C PHE A 191 -0.27 -14.37 8.63
N ALA A 192 -0.45 -14.98 9.81
CA ALA A 192 -1.67 -15.73 10.11
C ALA A 192 -2.91 -14.82 10.15
N VAL A 193 -2.78 -13.60 10.70
CA VAL A 193 -3.84 -12.58 10.67
C VAL A 193 -4.18 -12.24 9.22
N ALA A 194 -3.18 -11.93 8.38
CA ALA A 194 -3.39 -11.64 6.96
C ALA A 194 -4.12 -12.79 6.23
N LEU A 195 -3.68 -14.04 6.42
CA LEU A 195 -4.33 -15.21 5.82
C LEU A 195 -5.76 -15.40 6.32
N LYS A 196 -6.03 -15.13 7.61
CA LYS A 196 -7.40 -15.15 8.16
C LYS A 196 -8.28 -14.09 7.51
N LEU A 197 -7.79 -12.87 7.31
CA LEU A 197 -8.54 -11.80 6.66
C LEU A 197 -8.85 -12.11 5.19
N LEU A 198 -7.91 -12.71 4.46
CA LEU A 198 -8.11 -13.11 3.05
C LEU A 198 -9.05 -14.33 2.89
N SER A 199 -9.03 -15.25 3.86
CA SER A 199 -9.72 -16.54 3.74
C SER A 199 -11.10 -16.55 4.39
N THR A 200 -11.38 -15.62 5.31
CA THR A 200 -12.64 -15.59 6.06
C THR A 200 -13.69 -14.74 5.35
N PRO A 201 -14.86 -15.30 5.00
CA PRO A 201 -15.95 -14.51 4.46
C PRO A 201 -16.44 -13.40 5.39
N THR A 202 -16.75 -12.24 4.82
CA THR A 202 -17.43 -11.17 5.55
C THR A 202 -18.89 -11.53 5.86
N SER A 203 -19.43 -10.95 6.93
CA SER A 203 -20.80 -11.21 7.35
C SER A 203 -21.80 -10.86 6.25
N GLY A 204 -22.73 -11.77 5.96
CA GLY A 204 -23.74 -11.61 4.92
C GLY A 204 -23.31 -12.03 3.51
N TYR A 205 -22.05 -12.44 3.33
CA TYR A 205 -21.60 -12.99 2.05
C TYR A 205 -22.28 -14.34 1.74
N ASN A 206 -22.86 -14.45 0.56
CA ASN A 206 -23.68 -15.59 0.12
C ASN A 206 -22.94 -16.59 -0.78
N ASN A 207 -21.61 -16.51 -0.87
CA ASN A 207 -20.78 -17.33 -1.77
C ASN A 207 -21.03 -17.06 -3.27
N SER A 208 -21.40 -15.83 -3.65
CA SER A 208 -21.64 -15.43 -5.04
C SER A 208 -20.39 -15.33 -5.91
N GLU A 209 -19.20 -15.16 -5.31
CA GLU A 209 -17.92 -14.96 -6.00
C GLU A 209 -17.01 -16.19 -5.86
N LYS A 210 -16.28 -16.49 -6.93
CA LYS A 210 -15.20 -17.48 -6.89
C LYS A 210 -13.93 -16.81 -6.39
N ILE A 211 -13.59 -17.04 -5.13
CA ILE A 211 -12.40 -16.46 -4.48
C ILE A 211 -11.38 -17.57 -4.21
N SER A 212 -10.13 -17.33 -4.59
CA SER A 212 -9.03 -18.25 -4.34
C SER A 212 -8.82 -18.47 -2.84
N VAL A 213 -8.44 -19.69 -2.48
CA VAL A 213 -8.17 -20.08 -1.09
C VAL A 213 -6.86 -20.86 -1.04
N VAL A 214 -6.14 -20.72 0.07
CA VAL A 214 -4.95 -21.51 0.37
C VAL A 214 -5.21 -22.28 1.66
N ASP A 215 -4.71 -23.51 1.73
CA ASP A 215 -4.80 -24.29 2.96
C ASP A 215 -3.76 -23.82 3.96
N PHE A 216 -4.20 -23.46 5.17
CA PHE A 216 -3.31 -23.12 6.27
C PHE A 216 -4.00 -23.40 7.61
N THR A 217 -3.20 -23.77 8.60
CA THR A 217 -3.65 -23.93 9.99
C THR A 217 -2.81 -23.03 10.88
N VAL A 218 -3.50 -22.16 11.64
CA VAL A 218 -2.87 -21.30 12.65
C VAL A 218 -2.37 -22.19 13.80
N PRO A 219 -1.06 -22.22 14.07
CA PRO A 219 -0.51 -23.05 15.15
C PRO A 219 -1.00 -22.62 16.53
N ASP A 220 -1.15 -23.57 17.44
CA ASP A 220 -1.69 -23.30 18.79
C ASP A 220 -0.87 -22.26 19.57
N TYR A 221 0.45 -22.20 19.35
CA TYR A 221 1.35 -21.27 20.04
C TYR A 221 1.16 -19.78 19.66
N VAL A 222 0.39 -19.46 18.60
CA VAL A 222 -0.01 -18.08 18.24
C VAL A 222 -1.53 -17.91 18.12
N LYS A 223 -2.30 -18.99 18.24
CA LYS A 223 -3.74 -18.99 17.92
C LYS A 223 -4.55 -17.98 18.72
N ASN A 224 -4.22 -17.80 20.01
CA ASN A 224 -4.93 -16.88 20.89
C ASN A 224 -4.76 -15.42 20.48
N GLU A 225 -3.52 -14.96 20.29
CA GLU A 225 -3.22 -13.58 19.86
C GLU A 225 -3.74 -13.30 18.44
N VAL A 226 -3.63 -14.27 17.53
CA VAL A 226 -4.17 -14.14 16.16
C VAL A 226 -5.69 -13.98 16.17
N ASN A 227 -6.41 -14.81 16.94
CA ASN A 227 -7.87 -14.69 17.01
C ASN A 227 -8.29 -13.36 17.62
N LYS A 228 -7.64 -12.91 18.70
CA LYS A 228 -7.91 -11.61 19.32
C LYS A 228 -7.68 -10.45 18.34
N GLU A 229 -6.58 -10.48 17.59
CA GLU A 229 -6.27 -9.47 16.58
C GLU A 229 -7.35 -9.43 15.48
N VAL A 230 -7.76 -10.59 14.97
CA VAL A 230 -8.82 -10.71 13.96
C VAL A 230 -10.17 -10.23 14.50
N ASP A 231 -10.48 -10.51 15.78
CA ASP A 231 -11.71 -10.04 16.42
C ASP A 231 -11.73 -8.51 16.56
N LEU A 232 -10.60 -7.90 16.97
CA LEU A 232 -10.45 -6.44 17.02
C LEU A 232 -10.67 -5.81 15.64
N ILE A 233 -10.00 -6.34 14.61
CA ILE A 233 -10.15 -5.90 13.21
C ILE A 233 -11.60 -6.00 12.74
N ASN A 234 -12.31 -7.08 13.06
CA ASN A 234 -13.71 -7.26 12.63
C ASN A 234 -14.73 -6.46 13.44
N SER A 235 -14.39 -6.06 14.66
CA SER A 235 -15.26 -5.22 15.50
C SER A 235 -15.24 -3.75 15.09
N HIS A 236 -14.11 -3.25 14.59
CA HIS A 236 -13.90 -1.85 14.19
C HIS A 236 -14.16 -0.82 15.32
N HIS A 237 -14.02 -1.19 16.59
CA HIS A 237 -14.35 -0.35 17.76
C HIS A 237 -13.28 0.70 18.14
N GLY A 238 -12.60 1.29 17.15
CA GLY A 238 -11.59 2.34 17.40
C GLY A 238 -10.31 1.81 18.03
N PHE A 239 -9.74 2.58 18.97
CA PHE A 239 -8.45 2.30 19.58
C PHE A 239 -8.48 1.12 20.56
N SER A 240 -7.57 0.17 20.37
CA SER A 240 -7.26 -0.90 21.33
C SER A 240 -5.79 -1.30 21.23
N GLU A 241 -5.23 -1.86 22.29
CA GLU A 241 -3.88 -2.42 22.26
C GLU A 241 -3.83 -3.68 21.39
N SER A 242 -2.87 -3.74 20.46
CA SER A 242 -2.67 -4.93 19.64
C SER A 242 -2.07 -6.07 20.46
N PRO A 243 -2.68 -7.28 20.46
CA PRO A 243 -2.14 -8.46 21.15
C PRO A 243 -0.81 -8.97 20.57
N ILE A 244 -0.37 -8.49 19.40
CA ILE A 244 0.90 -8.90 18.75
C ILE A 244 1.96 -7.81 18.86
N PHE A 245 1.56 -6.54 18.71
CA PHE A 245 2.48 -5.40 18.62
C PHE A 245 2.58 -4.55 19.90
N HIS A 246 1.65 -4.72 20.85
CA HIS A 246 1.68 -4.11 22.19
C HIS A 246 1.68 -2.57 22.18
N TYR A 247 1.05 -1.96 21.17
CA TYR A 247 0.71 -0.53 21.15
C TYR A 247 -0.74 -0.35 20.71
N MET A 248 -1.29 0.83 20.98
CA MET A 248 -2.65 1.19 20.56
C MET A 248 -2.77 1.30 19.03
N GLU A 249 -3.75 0.62 18.45
CA GLU A 249 -4.07 0.66 17.03
C GLU A 249 -5.53 1.06 16.83
N ASP A 250 -5.80 1.90 15.84
CA ASP A 250 -7.16 2.30 15.47
C ASP A 250 -7.82 1.27 14.54
N TYR A 251 -8.59 0.35 15.14
CA TYR A 251 -9.30 -0.68 14.41
C TYR A 251 -10.50 -0.16 13.62
N SER A 252 -10.95 1.10 13.83
CA SER A 252 -12.02 1.68 13.00
C SER A 252 -11.62 1.83 11.53
N GLN A 253 -10.32 1.89 11.25
CA GLN A 253 -9.77 2.07 9.91
C GLN A 253 -9.93 0.84 9.01
N TYR A 254 -10.25 -0.33 9.57
CA TYR A 254 -10.37 -1.60 8.85
C TYR A 254 -11.76 -1.81 8.23
N LEU A 255 -12.69 -0.86 8.40
CA LEU A 255 -14.01 -0.90 7.79
C LEU A 255 -13.92 -0.60 6.27
N PRO A 256 -14.26 -1.55 5.38
CA PRO A 256 -14.23 -1.31 3.93
C PRO A 256 -15.16 -0.17 3.52
N ARG A 257 -14.67 0.69 2.62
CA ARG A 257 -15.36 1.90 2.14
C ARG A 257 -15.10 2.14 0.65
N GLY A 258 -15.91 2.98 0.00
CA GLY A 258 -15.76 3.27 -1.43
C GLY A 258 -15.89 2.02 -2.31
N HIS A 259 -15.04 1.89 -3.33
CA HIS A 259 -15.05 0.75 -4.25
C HIS A 259 -14.77 -0.59 -3.56
N TYR A 260 -14.09 -0.58 -2.41
CA TYR A 260 -13.82 -1.81 -1.65
C TYR A 260 -15.08 -2.50 -1.12
N THR A 261 -16.24 -1.84 -1.16
CA THR A 261 -17.53 -2.44 -0.78
C THR A 261 -18.21 -3.20 -1.91
N GLN A 262 -17.73 -3.08 -3.15
CA GLN A 262 -18.39 -3.60 -4.34
C GLN A 262 -18.29 -5.13 -4.51
N SER A 263 -17.28 -5.77 -3.93
CA SER A 263 -17.12 -7.23 -3.94
C SER A 263 -16.54 -7.76 -2.64
N GLU A 264 -16.77 -9.04 -2.37
CA GLU A 264 -16.21 -9.74 -1.24
C GLU A 264 -14.68 -9.84 -1.35
N LYS A 265 -14.17 -10.10 -2.55
CA LYS A 265 -12.72 -10.13 -2.82
C LYS A 265 -12.05 -8.81 -2.42
N LEU A 266 -12.66 -7.67 -2.79
CA LEU A 266 -12.16 -6.34 -2.43
C LEU A 266 -12.26 -6.02 -0.93
N ARG A 267 -13.34 -6.46 -0.25
CA ARG A 267 -13.49 -6.26 1.21
C ARG A 267 -12.36 -6.94 1.99
N ARG A 268 -12.03 -8.17 1.60
CA ARG A 268 -10.94 -8.95 2.22
C ARG A 268 -9.57 -8.39 1.86
N TYR A 269 -9.37 -8.00 0.60
CA TYR A 269 -8.16 -7.31 0.16
C TYR A 269 -7.90 -6.06 1.00
N PHE A 270 -8.91 -5.20 1.12
CA PHE A 270 -8.84 -3.95 1.88
C PHE A 270 -8.36 -4.20 3.31
N LYS A 271 -9.02 -5.08 4.07
CA LYS A 271 -8.65 -5.38 5.46
C LYS A 271 -7.19 -5.84 5.60
N THR A 272 -6.74 -6.70 4.68
CA THR A 272 -5.35 -7.19 4.68
C THR A 272 -4.35 -6.12 4.32
N LEU A 273 -4.64 -5.26 3.34
CA LEU A 273 -3.76 -4.15 2.98
C LEU A 273 -3.74 -3.07 4.07
N MET A 274 -4.85 -2.84 4.77
CA MET A 274 -4.86 -2.02 5.98
C MET A 274 -3.95 -2.63 7.04
N TRP A 275 -4.04 -3.93 7.32
CA TRP A 275 -3.14 -4.62 8.27
C TRP A 275 -1.66 -4.45 7.89
N PHE A 276 -1.31 -4.68 6.62
CA PHE A 276 0.06 -4.54 6.14
C PHE A 276 0.58 -3.09 6.08
N GLY A 277 -0.31 -2.12 5.89
CA GLY A 277 0.04 -0.70 5.86
C GLY A 277 -0.05 0.02 7.19
N ARG A 278 -0.74 -0.54 8.19
CA ARG A 278 -0.97 0.11 9.49
C ARG A 278 -0.13 -0.44 10.62
N MET A 279 0.28 -1.71 10.56
CA MET A 279 1.16 -2.25 11.58
C MET A 279 2.61 -1.89 11.30
N ALA A 280 3.19 -1.11 12.20
CA ALA A 280 4.59 -0.73 12.17
C ALA A 280 5.43 -1.64 13.06
N PHE A 281 6.53 -2.15 12.50
CA PHE A 281 7.61 -2.77 13.24
C PHE A 281 8.51 -1.65 13.80
N LEU A 282 8.10 -1.09 14.95
CA LEU A 282 8.71 0.10 15.54
C LEU A 282 10.20 -0.10 15.86
N LEU A 283 11.02 0.85 15.40
CA LEU A 283 12.48 0.81 15.55
C LEU A 283 12.93 1.20 16.97
N LYS A 284 12.17 2.08 17.62
CA LYS A 284 12.46 2.67 18.93
C LYS A 284 11.46 2.17 19.97
N GLY A 285 11.97 1.89 21.17
CA GLY A 285 11.22 1.54 22.36
C GLY A 285 12.04 1.90 23.59
N GLY A 286 11.40 1.96 24.74
CA GLY A 286 12.03 2.37 26.00
C GLY A 286 11.03 2.46 27.14
N ASP A 287 11.47 2.98 28.28
CA ASP A 287 10.64 3.12 29.48
C ASP A 287 10.66 4.56 30.02
N PRO A 288 9.52 5.12 30.44
CA PRO A 288 8.17 4.53 30.34
C PRO A 288 7.67 4.49 28.88
N HIS A 289 6.77 3.53 28.59
CA HIS A 289 6.07 3.44 27.31
C HIS A 289 4.55 3.52 27.49
N CYS A 290 3.90 4.36 26.68
CA CYS A 290 2.47 4.63 26.68
C CYS A 290 2.12 5.59 25.52
N SER A 291 0.83 5.78 25.20
CA SER A 291 0.38 6.69 24.13
C SER A 291 0.89 8.15 24.30
N ALA A 292 1.05 8.59 25.55
CA ALA A 292 1.57 9.93 25.88
C ALA A 292 3.09 9.98 26.13
N CYS A 293 3.77 8.83 26.15
CA CYS A 293 5.18 8.70 26.51
C CYS A 293 6.10 8.92 25.30
N ASP A 294 7.41 9.07 25.52
CA ASP A 294 8.39 9.19 24.43
C ASP A 294 8.50 7.92 23.58
N PHE A 295 8.16 6.77 24.16
CA PHE A 295 8.15 5.48 23.51
C PHE A 295 6.73 4.90 23.50
N LEU A 296 6.35 4.27 22.38
CA LEU A 296 5.06 3.61 22.24
C LEU A 296 5.09 2.15 22.70
N VAL A 297 6.28 1.57 22.78
CA VAL A 297 6.52 0.18 23.18
C VAL A 297 7.79 0.08 24.03
N SER A 298 7.92 -1.04 24.74
CA SER A 298 9.13 -1.36 25.49
C SER A 298 10.37 -1.48 24.58
N GLU A 299 11.57 -1.34 25.16
CA GLU A 299 12.82 -1.57 24.42
C GLU A 299 12.89 -2.99 23.84
N TYR A 300 12.38 -3.97 24.59
CA TYR A 300 12.33 -5.37 24.17
C TYR A 300 11.43 -5.56 22.95
N ASP A 301 10.22 -4.99 22.96
CA ASP A 301 9.30 -5.11 21.81
C ASP A 301 9.85 -4.42 20.57
N ALA A 302 10.48 -3.25 20.69
CA ALA A 302 11.15 -2.60 19.57
C ALA A 302 12.35 -3.41 19.03
N ARG A 303 13.07 -4.12 19.92
CA ARG A 303 14.12 -5.07 19.52
C ARG A 303 13.52 -6.23 18.72
N ILE A 304 12.47 -6.88 19.22
CA ILE A 304 11.79 -7.98 18.51
C ILE A 304 11.19 -7.49 17.19
N ALA A 305 10.59 -6.30 17.14
CA ALA A 305 10.06 -5.69 15.91
C ALA A 305 11.16 -5.46 14.86
N THR A 306 12.34 -5.01 15.28
CA THR A 306 13.49 -4.86 14.36
C THR A 306 13.92 -6.23 13.81
N LEU A 307 13.95 -7.27 14.64
CA LEU A 307 14.28 -8.64 14.20
C LEU A 307 13.21 -9.21 13.26
N GLN A 308 11.92 -9.00 13.56
CA GLN A 308 10.80 -9.40 12.71
C GLN A 308 10.92 -8.81 11.30
N ALA A 309 11.13 -7.50 11.23
CA ALA A 309 11.32 -6.77 9.99
C ALA A 309 12.55 -7.27 9.22
N SER A 310 13.69 -7.45 9.89
CA SER A 310 14.91 -7.99 9.26
C SER A 310 14.71 -9.39 8.70
N LEU A 311 14.04 -10.28 9.44
CA LEU A 311 13.72 -11.63 8.98
C LEU A 311 12.82 -11.56 7.74
N ILE A 312 11.73 -10.80 7.76
CA ILE A 312 10.87 -10.63 6.58
C ILE A 312 11.68 -10.16 5.37
N SER A 313 12.51 -9.14 5.57
CA SER A 313 13.31 -8.53 4.51
C SER A 313 14.26 -9.51 3.84
N VAL A 314 15.01 -10.31 4.60
CA VAL A 314 15.99 -11.26 4.01
C VAL A 314 15.34 -12.44 3.30
N GLU A 315 14.08 -12.74 3.58
CA GLU A 315 13.36 -13.83 2.91
C GLU A 315 12.82 -13.44 1.53
N LEU A 316 12.50 -12.16 1.29
CA LEU A 316 11.88 -11.73 0.04
C LEU A 316 12.67 -12.14 -1.22
N PRO A 317 14.00 -11.94 -1.30
CA PRO A 317 14.75 -12.24 -2.52
C PRO A 317 14.87 -13.73 -2.84
N VAL A 318 14.70 -14.59 -1.83
CA VAL A 318 14.97 -16.04 -1.94
C VAL A 318 13.70 -16.89 -1.96
N LEU A 319 12.62 -16.39 -1.38
CA LEU A 319 11.37 -17.12 -1.25
C LEU A 319 10.62 -17.15 -2.59
N ASN A 320 10.28 -18.35 -3.08
CA ASN A 320 9.52 -18.51 -4.31
C ASN A 320 8.01 -18.53 -4.02
N VAL A 321 7.27 -17.73 -4.79
CA VAL A 321 5.81 -17.69 -4.82
C VAL A 321 5.38 -17.92 -6.26
N ASN A 322 4.80 -19.10 -6.54
CA ASN A 322 4.25 -19.44 -7.87
C ASN A 322 5.22 -19.20 -9.05
N GLY A 323 6.52 -19.47 -8.87
CA GLY A 323 7.52 -19.35 -9.93
C GLY A 323 8.21 -17.99 -10.01
N VAL A 324 7.83 -17.00 -9.19
CA VAL A 324 8.55 -15.72 -9.03
C VAL A 324 9.07 -15.56 -7.61
N THR A 325 10.01 -14.65 -7.37
CA THR A 325 10.44 -14.34 -5.99
C THR A 325 9.38 -13.50 -5.27
N ALA A 326 9.29 -13.65 -3.96
CA ALA A 326 8.45 -12.84 -3.10
C ALA A 326 8.80 -11.35 -3.21
N GLU A 327 10.07 -11.03 -3.43
CA GLU A 327 10.59 -9.70 -3.76
C GLU A 327 9.93 -9.13 -5.02
N ASN A 328 10.03 -9.82 -6.16
CA ASN A 328 9.46 -9.34 -7.43
C ASN A 328 7.94 -9.16 -7.34
N LEU A 329 7.27 -10.04 -6.59
CA LEU A 329 5.84 -9.96 -6.36
C LEU A 329 5.47 -8.73 -5.52
N TRP A 330 6.20 -8.51 -4.42
CA TRP A 330 6.04 -7.33 -3.58
C TRP A 330 6.34 -6.04 -4.35
N GLU A 331 7.40 -6.00 -5.15
CA GLU A 331 7.74 -4.86 -6.01
C GLU A 331 6.64 -4.55 -7.03
N ARG A 332 6.09 -5.57 -7.69
CA ARG A 332 5.00 -5.39 -8.65
C ARG A 332 3.79 -4.72 -7.98
N ILE A 333 3.38 -5.21 -6.82
CA ILE A 333 2.24 -4.65 -6.08
C ILE A 333 2.59 -3.22 -5.64
N TYR A 334 3.77 -3.02 -5.05
CA TYR A 334 4.17 -1.72 -4.52
C TYR A 334 4.33 -0.66 -5.62
N SER A 335 5.01 -0.97 -6.73
CA SER A 335 5.24 -0.03 -7.83
C SER A 335 3.95 0.45 -8.48
N VAL A 336 3.04 -0.48 -8.79
CA VAL A 336 1.73 -0.16 -9.37
C VAL A 336 0.91 0.67 -8.39
N THR A 337 0.76 0.21 -7.16
CA THR A 337 -0.01 0.97 -6.18
C THR A 337 0.60 2.34 -5.88
N SER A 338 1.93 2.48 -5.93
CA SER A 338 2.60 3.78 -5.75
C SER A 338 2.35 4.77 -6.88
N PHE A 339 2.12 4.26 -8.10
CA PHE A 339 1.76 5.08 -9.24
C PHE A 339 0.33 5.62 -9.12
N PHE A 340 -0.61 4.81 -8.62
CA PHE A 340 -2.00 5.24 -8.45
C PHE A 340 -2.16 6.13 -7.22
N VAL A 341 -1.78 5.65 -6.03
CA VAL A 341 -2.12 6.30 -4.75
C VAL A 341 -0.92 6.94 -4.05
N GLY A 342 0.15 7.19 -4.81
CA GLY A 342 1.35 7.82 -4.30
C GLY A 342 2.23 6.90 -3.45
N THR A 343 3.36 7.44 -3.02
CA THR A 343 4.43 6.65 -2.43
C THR A 343 4.31 6.57 -0.91
N ALA A 344 4.72 5.46 -0.31
CA ALA A 344 4.85 5.40 1.15
C ALA A 344 6.10 6.15 1.63
N ASP A 345 6.01 6.73 2.84
CA ASP A 345 7.13 7.39 3.52
C ASP A 345 7.74 6.52 4.62
N ASP A 346 7.07 5.44 5.02
CA ASP A 346 7.60 4.44 5.96
C ASP A 346 8.83 3.71 5.39
N LEU A 347 9.61 3.09 6.27
CA LEU A 347 10.64 2.15 5.85
C LEU A 347 9.96 0.89 5.32
N THR A 348 10.57 0.29 4.31
CA THR A 348 10.10 -0.89 3.58
C THR A 348 11.14 -2.00 3.70
N PRO A 349 10.81 -3.23 3.26
CA PRO A 349 11.78 -4.32 3.25
C PRO A 349 13.08 -4.00 2.49
N TYR A 350 13.00 -3.15 1.46
CA TYR A 350 14.13 -2.71 0.63
C TYR A 350 15.17 -1.95 1.44
N GLU A 351 14.74 -0.93 2.19
CA GLU A 351 15.67 -0.15 3.02
C GLU A 351 16.29 -1.00 4.15
N TYR A 352 15.53 -1.98 4.66
CA TYR A 352 16.06 -2.95 5.61
C TYR A 352 17.12 -3.84 4.95
N LEU A 353 16.87 -4.39 3.76
CA LEU A 353 17.85 -5.19 3.01
C LEU A 353 19.15 -4.42 2.77
N GLU A 354 19.07 -3.16 2.33
CA GLU A 354 20.23 -2.30 2.10
C GLU A 354 21.06 -2.10 3.37
N CYS A 355 20.38 -1.78 4.49
CA CYS A 355 21.04 -1.56 5.77
C CYS A 355 21.61 -2.86 6.37
N ILE A 356 20.93 -4.00 6.19
CA ILE A 356 21.42 -5.31 6.59
C ILE A 356 22.68 -5.66 5.80
N ALA A 357 22.67 -5.52 4.47
CA ALA A 357 23.84 -5.78 3.63
C ALA A 357 25.05 -4.92 4.03
N LYS A 358 24.81 -3.65 4.41
CA LYS A 358 25.86 -2.74 4.87
C LYS A 358 26.51 -3.16 6.20
N VAL A 359 25.72 -3.67 7.14
CA VAL A 359 26.19 -4.01 8.51
C VAL A 359 26.70 -5.45 8.62
N PHE A 360 26.03 -6.39 7.95
CA PHE A 360 26.31 -7.81 8.06
C PHE A 360 27.13 -8.37 6.88
N GLY A 361 27.18 -7.65 5.76
CA GLY A 361 27.75 -8.13 4.50
C GLY A 361 26.75 -8.91 3.66
N SER A 362 27.21 -9.43 2.52
CA SER A 362 26.38 -10.21 1.59
C SER A 362 26.16 -11.67 2.03
N GLU A 363 26.95 -12.17 2.97
CA GLU A 363 26.88 -13.53 3.48
C GLU A 363 27.15 -13.53 4.99
N PHE A 364 26.19 -13.99 5.78
CA PHE A 364 26.27 -13.98 7.24
C PHE A 364 25.35 -15.04 7.86
N ASN A 365 25.59 -15.40 9.11
CA ASN A 365 24.71 -16.34 9.83
C ASN A 365 23.53 -15.58 10.47
N VAL A 366 22.30 -16.12 10.41
CA VAL A 366 21.12 -15.49 11.03
C VAL A 366 21.30 -15.18 12.51
N THR A 367 22.09 -15.98 13.23
CA THR A 367 22.38 -15.78 14.66
C THR A 367 23.13 -14.47 14.93
N GLU A 368 23.74 -13.87 13.91
CA GLU A 368 24.37 -12.56 14.02
C GLU A 368 23.35 -11.45 14.25
N PHE A 369 22.08 -11.61 13.85
CA PHE A 369 21.04 -10.60 14.10
C PHE A 369 20.81 -10.33 15.59
N VAL A 370 21.08 -11.30 16.48
CA VAL A 370 20.94 -11.09 17.93
C VAL A 370 22.22 -10.59 18.59
N ASN A 371 23.31 -10.42 17.83
CA ASN A 371 24.50 -9.74 18.34
C ASN A 371 24.17 -8.28 18.65
N ASN A 372 24.34 -7.86 19.91
CA ASN A 372 23.95 -6.54 20.36
C ASN A 372 24.64 -5.39 19.63
N SER A 373 25.93 -5.53 19.29
CA SER A 373 26.66 -4.49 18.56
C SER A 373 26.13 -4.38 17.14
N LYS A 374 26.00 -5.50 16.42
CA LYS A 374 25.51 -5.47 15.03
C LYS A 374 24.06 -5.02 14.93
N LEU A 375 23.20 -5.45 15.86
CA LEU A 375 21.81 -4.98 15.89
C LEU A 375 21.73 -3.48 16.20
N PHE A 376 22.59 -2.97 17.09
CA PHE A 376 22.71 -1.54 17.33
C PHE A 376 23.16 -0.78 16.08
N ASP A 377 24.19 -1.28 15.38
CA ASP A 377 24.68 -0.68 14.13
C ASP A 377 23.60 -0.69 13.04
N LEU A 378 22.82 -1.78 12.93
CA LEU A 378 21.66 -1.85 12.03
C LEU A 378 20.61 -0.79 12.38
N LYS A 379 20.22 -0.69 13.66
CA LYS A 379 19.28 0.35 14.10
C LYS A 379 19.83 1.74 13.79
N LEU A 380 21.12 1.97 13.99
CA LEU A 380 21.76 3.25 13.69
C LEU A 380 21.68 3.58 12.19
N GLU A 381 21.97 2.63 11.29
CA GLU A 381 21.82 2.84 9.84
C GLU A 381 20.35 3.14 9.46
N LEU A 382 19.39 2.37 9.98
CA LEU A 382 17.97 2.59 9.75
C LEU A 382 17.49 3.96 10.25
N THR A 383 18.04 4.46 11.38
CA THR A 383 17.66 5.78 11.89
C THR A 383 18.11 6.94 11.00
N LYS A 384 19.15 6.76 10.17
CA LYS A 384 19.66 7.79 9.23
C LYS A 384 18.74 8.00 8.04
N LEU A 385 17.88 7.02 7.74
CA LEU A 385 16.90 7.09 6.66
C LEU A 385 15.76 8.07 7.00
N ARG A 386 14.86 8.31 6.05
CA ARG A 386 13.71 9.22 6.25
C ARG A 386 12.82 8.81 7.42
N ASN A 387 12.12 9.78 8.00
CA ASN A 387 11.04 9.53 8.96
C ASN A 387 9.70 9.40 8.21
N PRO A 388 8.70 8.73 8.79
CA PRO A 388 7.33 8.77 8.30
C PRO A 388 6.84 10.22 8.20
N ARG A 389 5.99 10.51 7.20
CA ARG A 389 5.34 11.82 7.02
C ARG A 389 3.83 11.77 7.20
N ILE A 390 3.27 10.57 7.28
CA ILE A 390 1.85 10.32 7.43
C ILE A 390 1.65 9.69 8.80
N TYR A 391 0.82 10.32 9.64
CA TYR A 391 0.49 9.76 10.93
C TYR A 391 -0.69 8.81 10.77
N GLY A 392 -0.40 7.52 10.97
CA GLY A 392 -1.38 6.47 10.79
C GLY A 392 -2.29 6.20 11.97
N GLY A 393 -2.25 6.95 13.06
CA GLY A 393 -2.93 6.58 14.30
C GLY A 393 -2.14 5.58 15.17
N THR A 394 -0.91 5.24 14.81
CA THR A 394 -0.09 4.31 15.59
C THR A 394 0.19 4.86 16.99
N GLY A 395 -0.21 4.11 18.01
CA GLY A 395 0.03 4.41 19.42
C GLY A 395 -0.89 5.45 20.02
N GLU A 396 -2.02 5.79 19.37
CA GLU A 396 -3.01 6.78 19.88
C GLU A 396 -2.33 8.09 20.34
N CYS A 397 -1.34 8.54 19.58
CA CYS A 397 -0.68 9.81 19.84
C CYS A 397 -1.69 10.94 19.59
N GLU A 398 -2.18 11.54 20.67
CA GLU A 398 -3.04 12.72 20.60
C GLU A 398 -2.20 13.98 20.34
N LEU A 399 -2.66 14.81 19.41
CA LEU A 399 -2.14 16.14 19.18
C LEU A 399 -3.21 17.16 19.58
N SER A 400 -2.81 18.19 20.33
CA SER A 400 -3.68 19.32 20.65
C SER A 400 -4.17 20.02 19.37
N PRO A 401 -5.36 20.64 19.36
CA PRO A 401 -5.79 21.51 18.27
C PRO A 401 -4.78 22.61 17.92
N ASP A 402 -3.99 23.04 18.91
CA ASP A 402 -2.94 24.06 18.76
C ASP A 402 -1.55 23.46 18.43
N ALA A 403 -1.48 22.17 18.07
CA ALA A 403 -0.23 21.48 17.79
C ALA A 403 0.53 22.08 16.60
N THR A 404 1.85 22.16 16.75
CA THR A 404 2.76 22.66 15.72
C THR A 404 3.20 21.57 14.74
N VAL A 405 3.84 21.97 13.64
CA VAL A 405 4.48 21.02 12.72
C VAL A 405 5.60 20.25 13.44
N GLU A 406 6.29 20.88 14.38
CA GLU A 406 7.30 20.26 15.23
C GLU A 406 6.70 19.18 16.15
N ASP A 407 5.51 19.40 16.70
CA ASP A 407 4.79 18.41 17.50
C ASP A 407 4.40 17.19 16.66
N LEU A 408 3.89 17.42 15.44
CA LEU A 408 3.59 16.36 14.48
C LEU A 408 4.86 15.57 14.13
N ASN A 409 5.95 16.25 13.82
CA ASN A 409 7.24 15.60 13.51
C ASN A 409 7.74 14.75 14.69
N ARG A 410 7.59 15.23 15.93
CA ARG A 410 7.94 14.47 17.13
C ARG A 410 7.12 13.19 17.26
N VAL A 411 5.81 13.24 16.98
CA VAL A 411 4.96 12.04 16.94
C VAL A 411 5.37 11.08 15.83
N LEU A 412 5.58 11.58 14.62
CA LEU A 412 5.97 10.76 13.46
C LEU A 412 7.29 10.01 13.70
N VAL A 413 8.26 10.63 14.37
CA VAL A 413 9.53 9.98 14.75
C VAL A 413 9.33 8.77 15.66
N LYS A 414 8.32 8.77 16.55
CA LYS A 414 7.99 7.62 17.41
C LYS A 414 7.49 6.43 16.60
N THR A 415 6.81 6.70 15.48
CA THR A 415 6.22 5.68 14.60
C THR A 415 7.20 5.10 13.57
N LYS A 416 8.47 5.55 13.57
CA LYS A 416 9.48 5.09 12.62
C LYS A 416 9.73 3.60 12.77
N GLY A 417 9.59 2.88 11.66
CA GLY A 417 9.78 1.44 11.58
C GLY A 417 9.46 0.94 10.18
N LEU A 418 9.58 -0.37 9.98
CA LEU A 418 9.10 -1.00 8.75
C LEU A 418 7.56 -1.04 8.76
N ARG A 419 6.96 -0.77 7.61
CA ARG A 419 5.59 -1.19 7.30
C ARG A 419 5.60 -2.00 6.01
N PHE A 420 4.98 -3.17 6.02
CA PHE A 420 5.10 -4.09 4.89
C PHE A 420 4.50 -3.52 3.61
N MET A 421 3.37 -2.80 3.72
CA MET A 421 2.74 -2.05 2.63
C MET A 421 2.43 -0.63 3.09
N GLY A 422 3.47 0.16 3.42
CA GLY A 422 3.39 1.42 4.16
C GLY A 422 2.31 2.44 3.74
N GLN A 423 2.01 3.37 4.65
CA GLN A 423 0.88 4.27 4.48
C GLN A 423 1.08 5.26 3.35
N ARG A 424 -0.03 5.62 2.71
CA ARG A 424 -0.07 6.50 1.55
C ARG A 424 -1.13 7.55 1.75
N PHE A 425 -0.85 8.72 1.20
CA PHE A 425 -1.85 9.78 1.15
C PHE A 425 -2.82 9.42 0.03
N ILE A 426 -4.01 8.98 0.41
CA ILE A 426 -5.12 8.78 -0.52
C ILE A 426 -5.91 10.10 -0.49
N PRO A 427 -5.81 10.94 -1.54
CA PRO A 427 -6.41 12.28 -1.56
C PRO A 427 -7.93 12.27 -1.48
#